data_AF-A0A9E2YUF0-F1
#
_entry.id   AF-A0A9E2YUF0-F1
#
_cell.length_a   1.000
_cell.length_b   1.000
_cell.length_c   1.000
_cell.angle_alpha   90.00
_cell.angle_beta   90.00
_cell.angle_gamma   90.00
#
_symmetry.space_group_name_H-M   'P 1'
#
loop_
_entity.id
_entity.type
_entity.pdbx_description
1 polymer ?
#
loop_
_entity_poly.entity_id
_entity_poly.type
_entity_poly.pdbx_seq_one_letter_code
_entity_poly.pdbx_strand_id
1 'polypeptide(L)'
;MAKKTDEADDFRLRPNRPTSGGKSESRAWSTTLKTILRYAGTSRRSKVSVNGGSGGGSRRQFNQRCAVRTMYTANKTAGQWKAHGRYIVRESAGGTALGSLMTAGVDARDLPLEPAKELARWQTEGDPRLWKLIVSPEFGERLDLDRLTRDLMARMEKDLGTKLEWIAVPHFNTEHPHVHIALRGIREDKSALDLPRDYVRHGLRAIAEDLCTRQLGHRNQLDAIESERREIEERRFTSLDRA
;
A
#
# COMPACT_ATOMS: atom_id res chain seq x y z
N MET A 1 -17.97 28.35 62.19
CA MET A 1 -17.96 27.44 61.02
C MET A 1 -18.37 28.25 59.80
N ALA A 2 -17.41 28.65 58.96
CA ALA A 2 -17.67 29.42 57.74
C ALA A 2 -17.00 28.70 56.57
N LYS A 3 -17.80 28.44 55.53
CA LYS A 3 -17.53 27.59 54.36
C LYS A 3 -16.70 28.38 53.35
N LYS A 4 -15.51 27.88 52.98
CA LYS A 4 -14.64 28.47 51.95
C LYS A 4 -15.16 28.02 50.58
N THR A 5 -15.47 28.95 49.70
CA THR A 5 -15.83 28.71 48.30
C THR A 5 -14.55 28.59 47.47
N ASP A 6 -14.40 27.50 46.72
CA ASP A 6 -13.34 27.32 45.73
C ASP A 6 -13.62 28.21 44.51
N GLU A 7 -12.73 29.17 44.28
CA GLU A 7 -12.70 30.02 43.09
C GLU A 7 -11.71 29.38 42.10
N ALA A 8 -12.18 29.06 40.89
CA ALA A 8 -11.40 28.36 39.88
C ALA A 8 -10.34 29.28 39.25
N ASP A 9 -9.07 28.83 39.26
CA ASP A 9 -7.95 29.50 38.61
C ASP A 9 -8.08 29.50 37.07
N ASP A 10 -8.09 30.69 36.46
CA ASP A 10 -8.08 30.94 35.00
C ASP A 10 -6.71 30.55 34.41
N PHE A 11 -6.63 29.41 33.74
CA PHE A 11 -5.41 28.90 33.13
C PHE A 11 -5.08 29.63 31.82
N ARG A 12 -4.12 30.56 31.84
CA ARG A 12 -3.62 31.26 30.63
C ARG A 12 -2.29 30.72 30.14
N LEU A 13 -2.30 30.12 28.95
CA LEU A 13 -1.11 29.70 28.22
C LEU A 13 -0.31 30.93 27.74
N ARG A 14 0.98 31.01 28.11
CA ARG A 14 1.94 31.98 27.57
C ARG A 14 3.04 31.24 26.79
N PRO A 15 2.96 31.16 25.45
CA PRO A 15 4.01 30.56 24.64
C PRO A 15 5.26 31.44 24.62
N ASN A 16 6.45 30.82 24.63
CA ASN A 16 7.73 31.53 24.51
C ASN A 16 7.98 32.04 23.08
N ARG A 17 8.70 33.17 23.01
CA ARG A 17 9.15 33.81 21.77
C ARG A 17 10.24 32.97 21.08
N PRO A 18 10.13 32.64 19.78
CA PRO A 18 11.16 31.87 19.10
C PRO A 18 12.43 32.71 18.90
N THR A 19 13.59 32.13 19.21
CA THR A 19 14.91 32.72 18.97
C THR A 19 15.38 32.42 17.55
N SER A 20 15.76 33.46 16.80
CA SER A 20 16.33 33.34 15.45
C SER A 20 17.82 33.00 15.51
N GLY A 21 18.17 31.72 15.36
CA GLY A 21 19.55 31.25 15.22
C GLY A 21 20.01 31.29 13.77
N GLY A 22 20.60 32.40 13.34
CA GLY A 22 21.20 32.55 12.01
C GLY A 22 22.48 31.73 11.85
N LYS A 23 22.44 30.69 11.00
CA LYS A 23 23.61 30.14 10.30
C LYS A 23 23.24 29.68 8.88
N SER A 24 23.63 30.52 7.91
CA SER A 24 23.98 30.18 6.51
C SER A 24 22.94 29.42 5.67
N GLU A 25 21.88 30.11 5.26
CA GLU A 25 20.93 29.64 4.23
C GLU A 25 21.62 29.40 2.87
N SER A 26 22.65 30.18 2.50
CA SER A 26 23.29 30.08 1.18
C SER A 26 24.01 28.76 0.87
N ARG A 27 24.49 28.02 1.89
CA ARG A 27 25.11 26.69 1.68
C ARG A 27 24.09 25.57 1.54
N ALA A 28 22.96 25.65 2.24
CA ALA A 28 21.90 24.64 2.21
C ALA A 28 21.20 24.55 0.85
N TRP A 29 21.09 25.67 0.14
CA TRP A 29 20.54 25.73 -1.22
C TRP A 29 21.52 25.23 -2.29
N SER A 30 22.83 25.29 -2.03
CA SER A 30 23.84 24.83 -3.01
C SER A 30 23.97 23.30 -3.09
N THR A 31 23.71 22.57 -2.00
CA THR A 31 23.74 21.10 -1.95
C THR A 31 22.43 20.47 -2.43
N THR A 32 21.29 21.13 -2.21
CA THR A 32 20.00 20.74 -2.79
C THR A 32 19.97 21.00 -4.30
N LEU A 33 20.48 22.14 -4.78
CA LEU A 33 20.54 22.42 -6.22
C LEU A 33 21.46 21.43 -6.98
N LYS A 34 22.61 21.05 -6.40
CA LYS A 34 23.51 20.04 -7.01
C LYS A 34 22.90 18.64 -7.04
N THR A 35 22.08 18.28 -6.05
CA THR A 35 21.34 17.00 -6.03
C THR A 35 20.21 17.01 -7.06
N ILE A 36 19.52 18.14 -7.24
CA ILE A 36 18.48 18.33 -8.28
C ILE A 36 19.10 18.26 -9.69
N LEU A 37 20.27 18.89 -9.90
CA LEU A 37 20.98 18.88 -11.20
C LEU A 37 21.56 17.51 -11.58
N ARG A 38 22.01 16.69 -10.62
CA ARG A 38 22.43 15.30 -10.91
C ARG A 38 21.25 14.40 -11.30
N TYR A 39 20.07 14.60 -10.72
CA TYR A 39 18.85 13.89 -11.11
C TYR A 39 18.25 14.36 -12.44
N ALA A 40 18.58 15.58 -12.89
CA ALA A 40 18.18 16.10 -14.19
C ALA A 40 18.94 15.44 -15.37
N GLY A 41 20.12 14.86 -15.14
CA GLY A 41 20.94 14.26 -16.20
C GLY A 41 20.65 12.79 -16.52
N THR A 42 20.05 12.04 -15.60
CA THR A 42 19.74 10.60 -15.79
C THR A 42 18.27 10.33 -16.09
N SER A 43 17.42 11.35 -16.07
CA SER A 43 16.01 11.26 -16.41
C SER A 43 15.75 11.79 -17.82
N ARG A 44 16.22 11.07 -18.85
CA ARG A 44 15.53 11.07 -20.15
C ARG A 44 14.16 10.42 -19.95
N ARG A 45 13.23 11.22 -19.42
CA ARG A 45 11.83 10.90 -19.20
C ARG A 45 11.16 10.56 -20.53
N SER A 46 10.77 9.29 -20.68
CA SER A 46 9.48 8.97 -21.24
C SER A 46 8.42 9.68 -20.37
N LYS A 47 7.84 10.75 -20.93
CA LYS A 47 6.84 11.57 -20.28
C LYS A 47 5.56 10.74 -20.18
N VAL A 48 5.38 10.00 -19.08
CA VAL A 48 4.06 9.46 -18.73
C VAL A 48 3.21 10.67 -18.32
N SER A 49 2.48 11.18 -19.29
CA SER A 49 1.48 12.23 -19.13
C SER A 49 0.32 11.69 -18.30
N VAL A 50 0.37 11.87 -16.99
CA VAL A 50 -0.84 11.82 -16.17
C VAL A 50 -1.48 13.19 -16.29
N ASN A 51 -2.30 13.38 -17.33
CA ASN A 51 -3.10 14.58 -17.48
C ASN A 51 -4.09 14.64 -16.30
N GLY A 52 -3.82 15.53 -15.36
CA GLY A 52 -4.77 16.03 -14.36
C GLY A 52 -5.80 16.94 -15.01
N GLY A 53 -6.53 16.42 -16.00
CA GLY A 53 -7.68 17.09 -16.60
C GLY A 53 -8.93 16.84 -15.77
N SER A 54 -9.48 17.91 -15.20
CA SER A 54 -10.83 18.02 -14.65
C SER A 54 -11.89 17.80 -15.74
N GLY A 55 -12.04 16.54 -16.18
CA GLY A 55 -12.98 16.13 -17.22
C GLY A 55 -13.02 14.61 -17.34
N GLY A 56 -13.66 13.94 -16.39
CA GLY A 56 -13.70 12.47 -16.37
C GLY A 56 -14.48 11.84 -15.22
N GLY A 57 -15.61 12.43 -14.82
CA GLY A 57 -16.48 11.85 -13.79
C GLY A 57 -17.16 10.53 -14.21
N SER A 58 -17.25 10.26 -15.51
CA SER A 58 -18.05 9.14 -16.05
C SER A 58 -17.30 7.79 -16.10
N ARG A 59 -16.00 7.78 -16.39
CA ARG A 59 -15.30 6.51 -16.71
C ARG A 59 -14.92 5.67 -15.48
N ARG A 60 -14.80 6.28 -14.31
CA ARG A 60 -14.50 5.57 -13.04
C ARG A 60 -15.74 5.11 -12.29
N GLN A 61 -16.92 5.65 -12.62
CA GLN A 61 -18.15 5.31 -11.90
C GLN A 61 -18.56 3.85 -12.11
N PHE A 62 -18.23 3.30 -13.28
CA PHE A 62 -18.55 1.93 -13.67
C PHE A 62 -17.34 0.98 -13.57
N ASN A 63 -16.24 1.40 -12.93
CA ASN A 63 -15.17 0.46 -12.64
C ASN A 63 -15.54 -0.39 -11.43
N GLN A 64 -15.03 -1.62 -11.41
CA GLN A 64 -15.07 -2.46 -10.21
C GLN A 64 -14.32 -1.76 -9.07
N ARG A 65 -14.85 -1.86 -7.86
CA ARG A 65 -14.21 -1.25 -6.68
C ARG A 65 -13.19 -2.21 -6.10
N CYS A 66 -12.09 -1.64 -5.61
CA CYS A 66 -11.06 -2.39 -4.90
C CYS A 66 -10.45 -1.51 -3.80
N ALA A 67 -10.48 -1.99 -2.56
CA ALA A 67 -9.76 -1.36 -1.48
C ALA A 67 -8.31 -1.84 -1.50
N VAL A 68 -7.37 -0.89 -1.39
CA VAL A 68 -5.94 -1.19 -1.25
C VAL A 68 -5.42 -0.49 -0.01
N ARG A 69 -4.90 -1.27 0.93
CA ARG A 69 -4.22 -0.77 2.13
C ARG A 69 -2.74 -1.03 2.01
N THR A 70 -1.93 0.00 2.20
CA THR A 70 -0.46 -0.10 2.16
C THR A 70 0.12 0.35 3.48
N MET A 71 0.99 -0.47 4.05
CA MET A 71 1.72 -0.23 5.29
C MET A 71 3.17 -0.64 5.09
N TYR A 72 4.05 -0.28 6.03
CA TYR A 72 5.39 -0.82 6.06
C TYR A 72 5.85 -1.09 7.49
N THR A 73 6.90 -1.89 7.61
CA THR A 73 7.55 -2.19 8.88
C THR A 73 9.05 -2.02 8.70
N ALA A 74 9.66 -1.11 9.46
CA ALA A 74 11.09 -0.90 9.44
C ALA A 74 11.84 -2.10 10.05
N ASN A 75 13.07 -2.34 9.62
CA ASN A 75 13.90 -3.39 10.21
C ASN A 75 14.53 -2.94 11.54
N LYS A 76 13.69 -2.85 12.58
CA LYS A 76 14.10 -2.43 13.93
C LYS A 76 13.96 -3.53 14.98
N THR A 77 12.99 -4.42 14.80
CA THR A 77 12.66 -5.47 15.77
C THR A 77 12.92 -6.84 15.16
N ALA A 78 13.92 -7.55 15.65
CA ALA A 78 14.29 -8.87 15.17
C ALA A 78 13.11 -9.86 15.23
N GLY A 79 12.95 -10.68 14.19
CA GLY A 79 11.90 -11.70 14.11
C GLY A 79 10.49 -11.18 13.79
N GLN A 80 10.28 -9.87 13.76
CA GLN A 80 8.97 -9.27 13.43
C GLN A 80 8.50 -9.67 12.03
N TRP A 81 9.41 -9.76 11.06
CA TRP A 81 9.05 -10.12 9.67
C TRP A 81 8.71 -11.59 9.56
N LYS A 82 9.46 -12.46 10.25
CA LYS A 82 9.14 -13.90 10.40
C LYS A 82 7.75 -14.11 11.01
N ALA A 83 7.42 -13.37 12.06
CA ALA A 83 6.12 -13.43 12.71
C ALA A 83 4.99 -13.02 11.74
N HIS A 84 5.21 -11.98 10.93
CA HIS A 84 4.24 -11.59 9.90
C HIS A 84 4.05 -12.67 8.83
N GLY A 85 5.14 -13.32 8.39
CA GLY A 85 5.05 -14.44 7.45
C GLY A 85 4.23 -15.62 7.99
N ARG A 86 4.33 -15.93 9.28
CA ARG A 86 3.46 -16.94 9.93
C ARG A 86 2.01 -16.49 9.99
N TYR A 87 1.80 -15.20 10.30
CA TYR A 87 0.47 -14.62 10.43
C TYR A 87 -0.32 -14.71 9.12
N ILE A 88 0.26 -14.25 8.00
CA ILE A 88 -0.43 -14.25 6.70
C ILE A 88 -0.77 -15.66 6.19
N VAL A 89 0.00 -16.68 6.58
CA VAL A 89 -0.29 -18.08 6.21
C VAL A 89 -1.39 -18.67 7.10
N ARG A 90 -1.31 -18.45 8.42
CA ARG A 90 -2.25 -19.02 9.39
C ARG A 90 -3.70 -18.64 9.09
N GLU A 91 -3.92 -17.44 8.58
CA GLU A 91 -5.26 -16.93 8.25
C GLU A 91 -5.76 -17.39 6.87
N SER A 92 -4.91 -17.99 6.03
CA SER A 92 -5.34 -18.62 4.77
C SER A 92 -5.94 -20.00 5.06
N ALA A 93 -7.26 -20.18 4.89
CA ALA A 93 -7.83 -21.52 4.95
C ALA A 93 -7.61 -22.22 3.60
N GLY A 94 -6.78 -23.26 3.59
CA GLY A 94 -6.61 -24.14 2.43
C GLY A 94 -5.29 -24.03 1.68
N GLY A 95 -4.41 -23.08 2.04
CA GLY A 95 -2.97 -23.14 1.73
C GLY A 95 -2.59 -23.31 0.27
N THR A 96 -2.44 -22.20 -0.46
CA THR A 96 -1.39 -22.08 -1.48
C THR A 96 -0.90 -20.63 -1.45
N ALA A 97 0.30 -20.41 -0.90
CA ALA A 97 0.92 -19.09 -0.93
C ALA A 97 1.45 -18.85 -2.36
N LEU A 98 1.08 -17.72 -2.95
CA LEU A 98 1.54 -17.31 -4.26
C LEU A 98 2.70 -16.33 -4.08
N GLY A 99 3.89 -16.59 -4.62
CA GLY A 99 4.97 -15.61 -4.51
C GLY A 99 5.85 -15.57 -5.73
N SER A 100 6.56 -14.46 -5.89
CA SER A 100 7.65 -14.31 -6.85
C SER A 100 8.90 -13.94 -6.07
N LEU A 101 9.78 -14.92 -5.87
CA LEU A 101 11.11 -14.70 -5.30
C LEU A 101 12.11 -14.43 -6.42
N MET A 102 12.91 -13.38 -6.26
CA MET A 102 14.14 -13.16 -7.03
C MET A 102 15.32 -13.96 -6.44
N THR A 103 15.05 -15.10 -5.81
CA THR A 103 16.08 -16.09 -5.52
C THR A 103 16.16 -17.00 -6.74
N ALA A 104 17.22 -16.81 -7.53
CA ALA A 104 17.61 -17.66 -8.67
C ALA A 104 16.98 -17.40 -10.05
N GLY A 105 16.44 -16.21 -10.36
CA GLY A 105 16.14 -15.85 -11.76
C GLY A 105 15.13 -16.76 -12.47
N VAL A 106 14.33 -17.51 -11.70
CA VAL A 106 13.21 -18.32 -12.19
C VAL A 106 11.95 -17.49 -11.96
N ASP A 107 11.09 -17.35 -12.98
CA ASP A 107 9.68 -16.93 -12.80
C ASP A 107 8.97 -18.08 -12.07
N ALA A 108 9.31 -18.21 -10.79
CA ALA A 108 8.90 -19.25 -9.87
C ALA A 108 7.46 -19.01 -9.46
N ARG A 109 6.55 -18.99 -10.44
CA ARG A 109 5.12 -19.14 -10.19
C ARG A 109 4.95 -20.53 -9.58
N ASP A 110 4.32 -20.57 -8.42
CA ASP A 110 3.80 -21.81 -7.82
C ASP A 110 4.85 -22.75 -7.20
N LEU A 111 6.02 -22.22 -6.77
CA LEU A 111 6.91 -22.94 -5.85
C LEU A 111 6.34 -22.88 -4.42
N PRO A 112 6.35 -23.99 -3.64
CA PRO A 112 6.00 -23.95 -2.23
C PRO A 112 7.02 -23.09 -1.48
N LEU A 113 6.61 -21.85 -1.20
CA LEU A 113 7.39 -20.92 -0.38
C LEU A 113 6.97 -21.05 1.07
N GLU A 114 7.92 -20.84 1.96
CA GLU A 114 7.70 -20.69 3.39
C GLU A 114 7.77 -19.19 3.72
N PRO A 115 6.65 -18.45 3.75
CA PRO A 115 6.69 -16.98 3.89
C PRO A 115 7.41 -16.55 5.15
N ALA A 116 7.27 -17.30 6.24
CA ALA A 116 8.00 -17.04 7.47
C ALA A 116 9.53 -17.10 7.29
N LYS A 117 10.03 -18.04 6.49
CA LYS A 117 11.46 -18.23 6.25
C LYS A 117 12.02 -17.12 5.36
N GLU A 118 11.36 -16.79 4.27
CA GLU A 118 11.83 -15.75 3.34
C GLU A 118 11.77 -14.35 3.96
N LEU A 119 10.68 -14.02 4.67
CA LEU A 119 10.59 -12.75 5.37
C LEU A 119 11.64 -12.63 6.50
N ALA A 120 12.00 -13.75 7.16
CA ALA A 120 13.12 -13.76 8.09
C ALA A 120 14.45 -13.50 7.38
N ARG A 121 14.66 -14.12 6.21
CA ARG A 121 15.86 -13.97 5.39
C ARG A 121 16.05 -12.52 4.95
N TRP A 122 15.03 -11.89 4.36
CA TRP A 122 15.11 -10.47 3.97
C TRP A 122 15.47 -9.57 5.16
N GLN A 123 14.93 -9.89 6.35
CA GLN A 123 15.26 -9.15 7.57
C GLN A 123 16.74 -9.30 7.96
N THR A 124 17.27 -10.53 7.91
CA THR A 124 18.68 -10.81 8.23
C THR A 124 19.66 -10.31 7.18
N GLU A 125 19.22 -10.17 5.93
CA GLU A 125 20.02 -9.56 4.84
C GLU A 125 20.16 -8.04 4.98
N GLY A 126 19.53 -7.43 6.00
CA GLY A 126 19.68 -6.02 6.32
C GLY A 126 18.77 -5.10 5.50
N ASP A 127 17.73 -5.63 4.87
CA ASP A 127 16.75 -4.83 4.15
C ASP A 127 16.15 -3.75 5.05
N PRO A 128 15.92 -2.53 4.54
CA PRO A 128 15.54 -1.39 5.38
C PRO A 128 14.09 -1.49 5.88
N ARG A 129 13.19 -2.08 5.09
CA ARG A 129 11.76 -2.16 5.38
C ARG A 129 11.10 -3.35 4.67
N LEU A 130 9.96 -3.76 5.20
CA LEU A 130 9.02 -4.66 4.56
C LEU A 130 7.74 -3.89 4.26
N TRP A 131 7.34 -3.81 2.98
CA TRP A 131 6.05 -3.28 2.58
C TRP A 131 4.98 -4.35 2.73
N LYS A 132 3.80 -3.95 3.20
CA LYS A 132 2.63 -4.80 3.42
C LYS A 132 1.47 -4.19 2.66
N LEU A 133 0.95 -4.91 1.67
CA LEU A 133 -0.23 -4.52 0.93
C LEU A 133 -1.37 -5.49 1.26
N ILE A 134 -2.59 -4.96 1.32
CA ILE A 134 -3.82 -5.74 1.38
C ILE A 134 -4.68 -5.27 0.22
N VAL A 135 -5.03 -6.19 -0.67
CA VAL A 135 -5.85 -5.93 -1.86
C VAL A 135 -7.18 -6.64 -1.66
N SER A 136 -8.25 -5.87 -1.55
CA SER A 136 -9.60 -6.36 -1.23
C SER A 136 -10.57 -5.87 -2.31
N PRO A 137 -10.79 -6.66 -3.38
CA PRO A 137 -11.83 -6.38 -4.36
C PRO A 137 -13.23 -6.46 -3.74
N GLU A 138 -14.17 -5.67 -4.25
CA GLU A 138 -15.58 -5.68 -3.80
C GLU A 138 -16.24 -7.05 -4.02
N PHE A 139 -15.95 -7.70 -5.15
CA PHE A 139 -16.46 -9.01 -5.53
C PHE A 139 -15.30 -10.02 -5.68
N GLY A 140 -14.50 -10.16 -4.62
CA GLY A 140 -13.32 -11.03 -4.61
C GLY A 140 -13.63 -12.51 -4.90
N GLU A 141 -14.84 -12.97 -4.57
CA GLU A 141 -15.35 -14.32 -4.83
C GLU A 141 -15.58 -14.62 -6.32
N ARG A 142 -15.73 -13.57 -7.15
CA ARG A 142 -15.88 -13.67 -8.61
C ARG A 142 -14.54 -13.52 -9.35
N LEU A 143 -13.46 -13.23 -8.63
CA LEU A 143 -12.15 -12.88 -9.19
C LEU A 143 -11.12 -14.01 -9.06
N ASP A 144 -10.25 -14.09 -10.05
CA ASP A 144 -8.97 -14.79 -9.90
C ASP A 144 -8.00 -13.85 -9.16
N LEU A 145 -7.92 -14.03 -7.83
CA LEU A 145 -7.08 -13.22 -6.95
C LEU A 145 -5.58 -13.41 -7.23
N ASP A 146 -5.18 -14.58 -7.70
CA ASP A 146 -3.78 -14.85 -8.05
C ASP A 146 -3.39 -14.07 -9.30
N ARG A 147 -4.22 -14.13 -10.34
CA ARG A 147 -4.04 -13.32 -11.55
C ARG A 147 -4.07 -11.83 -11.24
N LEU A 148 -5.02 -11.37 -10.42
CA LEU A 148 -5.10 -9.96 -10.00
C LEU A 148 -3.79 -9.51 -9.35
N THR A 149 -3.24 -10.33 -8.46
CA THR A 149 -2.00 -10.05 -7.74
C THR A 149 -0.82 -10.00 -8.70
N ARG A 150 -0.67 -10.97 -9.60
CA ARG A 150 0.42 -10.99 -10.59
C ARG A 150 0.36 -9.78 -11.51
N ASP A 151 -0.81 -9.43 -12.02
CA ASP A 151 -1.01 -8.27 -12.90
C ASP A 151 -0.73 -6.95 -12.17
N LEU A 152 -1.13 -6.84 -10.90
CA LEU A 152 -0.84 -5.67 -10.06
C LEU A 152 0.66 -5.51 -9.84
N MET A 153 1.35 -6.59 -9.47
CA MET A 153 2.79 -6.56 -9.24
C MET A 153 3.56 -6.27 -10.52
N ALA A 154 3.18 -6.87 -11.66
CA ALA A 154 3.78 -6.56 -12.95
C ALA A 154 3.59 -5.09 -13.34
N ARG A 155 2.42 -4.51 -13.03
CA ARG A 155 2.20 -3.07 -13.26
C ARG A 155 3.06 -2.21 -12.34
N MET A 156 3.20 -2.59 -11.06
CA MET A 156 4.09 -1.90 -10.12
C MET A 156 5.55 -1.94 -10.57
N GLU A 157 6.06 -3.09 -11.06
CA GLU A 157 7.41 -3.19 -11.62
C GLU A 157 7.63 -2.19 -12.76
N LYS A 158 6.67 -2.12 -13.69
CA LYS A 158 6.72 -1.20 -14.83
C LYS A 158 6.69 0.26 -14.39
N ASP A 159 5.81 0.60 -13.46
CA ASP A 159 5.65 1.98 -13.00
C ASP A 159 6.86 2.46 -12.17
N LEU A 160 7.48 1.57 -11.39
CA LEU A 160 8.62 1.87 -10.52
C LEU A 160 9.98 1.72 -11.24
N GLY A 161 10.01 1.06 -12.40
CA GLY A 161 11.21 0.85 -13.21
C GLY A 161 12.22 -0.08 -12.55
N THR A 162 11.76 -1.02 -11.72
CA THR A 162 12.61 -2.01 -11.03
C THR A 162 11.84 -3.31 -10.88
N LYS A 163 12.56 -4.43 -10.86
CA LYS A 163 12.00 -5.70 -10.44
C LYS A 163 11.65 -5.69 -8.96
N LEU A 164 10.58 -6.41 -8.62
CA LEU A 164 10.03 -6.47 -7.27
C LEU A 164 10.05 -7.90 -6.78
N GLU A 165 10.54 -8.11 -5.56
CA GLU A 165 10.49 -9.40 -4.87
C GLU A 165 9.35 -9.38 -3.86
N TRP A 166 8.40 -10.32 -3.96
CA TRP A 166 7.18 -10.29 -3.17
C TRP A 166 6.62 -11.68 -2.91
N ILE A 167 5.88 -11.79 -1.81
CA ILE A 167 5.12 -12.98 -1.43
C ILE A 167 3.69 -12.55 -1.16
N ALA A 168 2.72 -13.29 -1.69
CA ALA A 168 1.30 -13.05 -1.51
C ALA A 168 0.58 -14.28 -0.96
N VAL A 169 -0.48 -14.04 -0.21
CA VAL A 169 -1.35 -15.10 0.31
C VAL A 169 -2.81 -14.66 0.12
N PRO A 170 -3.57 -15.31 -0.76
CA PRO A 170 -4.99 -15.06 -0.92
C PRO A 170 -5.77 -15.70 0.24
N HIS A 171 -6.75 -14.98 0.78
CA HIS A 171 -7.61 -15.39 1.87
C HIS A 171 -9.04 -15.44 1.37
N PHE A 172 -9.64 -16.64 1.36
CA PHE A 172 -11.04 -16.86 0.97
C PHE A 172 -11.97 -17.17 2.15
N ASN A 173 -11.41 -17.41 3.34
CA ASN A 173 -12.15 -17.81 4.54
C ASN A 173 -12.49 -16.65 5.48
N THR A 174 -12.48 -15.45 4.93
CA THR A 174 -12.97 -14.25 5.60
C THR A 174 -14.21 -13.77 4.87
N GLU A 175 -15.00 -12.90 5.49
CA GLU A 175 -16.23 -12.35 4.92
C GLU A 175 -16.04 -11.76 3.51
N HIS A 176 -14.84 -11.24 3.21
CA HIS A 176 -14.48 -10.70 1.91
C HIS A 176 -13.15 -11.26 1.41
N PRO A 177 -13.10 -11.97 0.26
CA PRO A 177 -11.85 -12.48 -0.27
C PRO A 177 -10.84 -11.37 -0.55
N HIS A 178 -9.62 -11.53 -0.05
CA HIS A 178 -8.57 -10.52 -0.17
C HIS A 178 -7.18 -11.15 -0.21
N VAL A 179 -6.18 -10.36 -0.62
CA VAL A 179 -4.79 -10.83 -0.73
C VAL A 179 -3.88 -10.00 0.15
N HIS A 180 -3.13 -10.68 1.01
CA HIS A 180 -1.99 -10.10 1.74
C HIS A 180 -0.73 -10.21 0.89
N ILE A 181 -0.02 -9.11 0.67
CA ILE A 181 1.23 -9.07 -0.10
C ILE A 181 2.34 -8.49 0.78
N ALA A 182 3.39 -9.27 1.00
CA ALA A 182 4.65 -8.85 1.58
C ALA A 182 5.63 -8.51 0.46
N LEU A 183 5.98 -7.23 0.32
CA LEU A 183 6.86 -6.71 -0.71
C LEU A 183 8.20 -6.29 -0.09
N ARG A 184 9.29 -6.84 -0.64
CA ARG A 184 10.65 -6.55 -0.21
C ARG A 184 10.99 -5.08 -0.41
N GLY A 185 11.61 -4.44 0.58
CA GLY A 185 11.89 -3.00 0.59
C GLY A 185 13.19 -2.58 -0.09
N ILE A 186 13.70 -3.36 -1.03
CA ILE A 186 14.91 -3.05 -1.81
C ILE A 186 14.63 -3.14 -3.30
N ARG A 187 15.40 -2.40 -4.08
CA ARG A 187 15.43 -2.44 -5.55
C ARG A 187 16.48 -3.44 -6.04
N GLU A 188 16.49 -3.68 -7.35
CA GLU A 188 17.49 -4.51 -8.02
C GLU A 188 18.92 -3.96 -7.84
N ASP A 189 19.08 -2.64 -7.84
CA ASP A 189 20.35 -1.94 -7.60
C ASP A 189 20.76 -1.89 -6.11
N LYS A 190 20.09 -2.66 -5.24
CA LYS A 190 20.28 -2.71 -3.78
C LYS A 190 19.95 -1.42 -3.03
N SER A 191 19.43 -0.39 -3.71
CA SER A 191 18.92 0.80 -3.02
C SER A 191 17.56 0.53 -2.37
N ALA A 192 17.14 1.39 -1.44
CA ALA A 192 15.86 1.25 -0.77
C ALA A 192 14.70 1.43 -1.77
N LEU A 193 13.71 0.55 -1.69
CA LEU A 193 12.44 0.70 -2.40
C LEU A 193 11.52 1.60 -1.58
N ASP A 194 11.42 2.86 -1.99
CA ASP A 194 10.43 3.80 -1.46
C ASP A 194 9.26 3.96 -2.44
N LEU A 195 8.03 3.75 -1.94
CA LEU A 195 6.81 3.96 -2.72
C LEU A 195 6.40 5.43 -2.64
N PRO A 196 6.24 6.15 -3.78
CA PRO A 196 5.81 7.55 -3.77
C PRO A 196 4.45 7.72 -3.09
N ARG A 197 4.27 8.81 -2.34
CA ARG A 197 3.04 9.07 -1.58
C ARG A 197 1.79 9.03 -2.46
N ASP A 198 1.83 9.66 -3.64
CA ASP A 198 0.66 9.70 -4.53
C ASP A 198 0.37 8.33 -5.18
N TYR A 199 1.42 7.52 -5.37
CA TYR A 199 1.29 6.14 -5.83
C TYR A 199 0.53 5.30 -4.80
N VAL A 200 0.87 5.44 -3.52
CA VAL A 200 0.16 4.79 -2.41
C VAL A 200 -1.26 5.35 -2.23
N ARG A 201 -1.43 6.68 -2.32
CA ARG A 201 -2.71 7.33 -2.03
C ARG A 201 -3.77 7.04 -3.09
N HIS A 202 -3.39 7.06 -4.37
CA HIS A 202 -4.32 6.99 -5.50
C HIS A 202 -3.92 5.96 -6.56
N GLY A 203 -2.62 5.82 -6.85
CA GLY A 203 -2.12 4.98 -7.95
C GLY A 203 -2.49 3.51 -7.81
N LEU A 204 -2.09 2.88 -6.70
CA LEU A 204 -2.32 1.45 -6.47
C LEU A 204 -3.79 1.06 -6.53
N ARG A 205 -4.66 1.88 -5.92
CA ARG A 205 -6.11 1.66 -5.95
C ARG A 205 -6.65 1.72 -7.38
N ALA A 206 -6.29 2.77 -8.14
CA ALA A 206 -6.76 2.93 -9.50
C ALA A 206 -6.30 1.79 -10.42
N ILE A 207 -5.08 1.28 -10.21
CA ILE A 207 -4.57 0.11 -10.94
C ILE A 207 -5.37 -1.15 -10.56
N ALA A 208 -5.60 -1.39 -9.27
CA ALA A 208 -6.36 -2.54 -8.81
C ALA A 208 -7.82 -2.52 -9.31
N GLU A 209 -8.49 -1.37 -9.24
CA GLU A 209 -9.85 -1.17 -9.79
C GLU A 209 -9.91 -1.46 -11.30
N ASP A 210 -8.93 -0.96 -12.06
CA ASP A 210 -8.83 -1.24 -13.50
C ASP A 210 -8.61 -2.74 -13.79
N LEU A 211 -7.74 -3.40 -13.02
CA LEU A 211 -7.51 -4.85 -13.16
C LEU A 211 -8.73 -5.69 -12.79
N CYS A 212 -9.43 -5.35 -11.71
CA CYS A 212 -10.71 -5.99 -11.38
C CYS A 212 -11.72 -5.79 -12.51
N THR A 213 -11.80 -4.59 -13.08
CA THR A 213 -12.69 -4.28 -14.21
C THR A 213 -12.35 -5.08 -15.46
N ARG A 214 -11.07 -5.35 -15.73
CA ARG A 214 -10.67 -6.20 -16.87
C ARG A 214 -11.08 -7.66 -16.70
N GLN A 215 -11.17 -8.15 -15.47
CA GLN A 215 -11.59 -9.53 -15.19
C GLN A 215 -13.12 -9.68 -15.16
N LEU A 216 -13.82 -8.78 -14.47
CA LEU A 216 -15.27 -8.88 -14.25
C LEU A 216 -16.12 -8.08 -15.24
N GLY A 217 -15.50 -7.20 -16.03
CA GLY A 217 -16.21 -6.15 -16.76
C GLY A 217 -16.59 -4.97 -15.86
N HIS A 218 -17.32 -4.03 -16.44
CA HIS A 218 -17.80 -2.84 -15.75
C HIS A 218 -18.84 -3.18 -14.67
N ARG A 219 -18.76 -2.46 -13.54
CA ARG A 219 -19.71 -2.53 -12.42
C ARG A 219 -21.09 -2.08 -12.92
N ASN A 220 -22.07 -2.95 -12.77
CA ASN A 220 -23.44 -2.69 -13.21
C ASN A 220 -24.36 -2.30 -12.03
N GLN A 221 -25.65 -2.04 -12.31
CA GLN A 221 -26.62 -1.66 -11.27
C GLN A 221 -26.92 -2.80 -10.29
N LEU A 222 -26.92 -4.06 -10.75
CA LEU A 222 -27.13 -5.21 -9.87
C LEU A 222 -25.98 -5.37 -8.89
N ASP A 223 -24.73 -5.19 -9.35
CA ASP A 223 -23.55 -5.15 -8.49
C ASP A 223 -23.68 -4.04 -7.44
N ALA A 224 -24.20 -2.86 -7.81
CA ALA A 224 -24.42 -1.76 -6.86
C ALA A 224 -25.46 -2.11 -5.78
N ILE A 225 -26.59 -2.72 -6.17
CA ILE A 225 -27.64 -3.18 -5.25
C ILE A 225 -27.10 -4.29 -4.33
N GLU A 226 -26.31 -5.22 -4.87
CA GLU A 226 -25.69 -6.28 -4.08
C GLU A 226 -24.72 -5.70 -3.04
N SER A 227 -23.91 -4.71 -3.43
CA SER A 227 -23.03 -3.99 -2.52
C SER A 227 -23.81 -3.28 -1.40
N GLU A 228 -24.91 -2.60 -1.73
CA GLU A 228 -25.79 -1.97 -0.74
C GLU A 228 -26.41 -2.99 0.21
N ARG A 229 -26.82 -4.16 -0.30
CA ARG A 229 -27.33 -5.25 0.54
C ARG A 229 -26.29 -5.77 1.53
N ARG A 230 -25.02 -5.90 1.11
CA ARG A 230 -23.92 -6.29 2.02
C ARG A 230 -23.68 -5.23 3.10
N GLU A 231 -23.89 -3.95 2.80
CA GLU A 231 -23.74 -2.87 3.79
C GLU A 231 -24.81 -2.89 4.90
N ILE A 232 -25.93 -3.60 4.73
CA ILE A 232 -26.99 -3.68 5.76
C ILE A 232 -26.51 -4.44 7.01
N GLU A 233 -25.65 -5.44 6.84
CA GLU A 233 -25.16 -6.29 7.94
C GLU A 233 -23.97 -5.64 8.68
N GLU A 234 -23.40 -4.58 8.11
CA GLU A 234 -22.19 -3.93 8.58
C GLU A 234 -22.46 -3.04 9.80
N ARG A 235 -21.75 -3.30 10.90
CA ARG A 235 -21.89 -2.55 12.17
C ARG A 235 -21.03 -1.28 12.20
N ARG A 236 -21.04 -0.51 11.11
CA ARG A 236 -20.26 0.74 10.93
C ARG A 236 -21.04 1.72 10.04
N PHE A 237 -20.65 2.99 10.05
CA PHE A 237 -21.23 3.98 9.14
C PHE A 237 -20.93 3.62 7.68
N THR A 238 -21.97 3.49 6.85
CA THR A 238 -21.95 2.96 5.49
C THR A 238 -22.38 4.01 4.45
N SER A 239 -22.60 3.61 3.19
CA SER A 239 -23.20 4.49 2.19
C SER A 239 -24.70 4.69 2.39
N LEU A 240 -25.38 3.72 3.00
CA LEU A 240 -26.80 3.81 3.35
C LEU A 240 -27.09 4.92 4.37
N ASP A 241 -26.15 5.21 5.27
CA ASP A 241 -26.28 6.25 6.31
C ASP A 241 -26.01 7.68 5.81
N ARG A 242 -25.63 7.86 4.54
CA ARG A 242 -25.34 9.17 3.94
C ARG A 242 -26.53 9.85 3.28
N ALA A 243 -27.68 9.17 3.23
CA ALA A 243 -28.91 9.65 2.60
C ALA A 243 -29.67 10.65 3.48
#